data_AF-A0AAV5D5N5-F1
#
_entry.id   AF-A0AAV5D5N5-F1
#
_cell.length_a   1.000
_cell.length_b   1.000
_cell.length_c   1.000
_cell.angle_alpha   90.00
_cell.angle_beta   90.00
_cell.angle_gamma   90.00
#
_symmetry.space_group_name_H-M   'P 1'
#
loop_
_entity.id
_entity.type
_entity.pdbx_description
1 polymer ?
#
loop_
_entity_poly.entity_id
_entity_poly.type
_entity_poly.pdbx_seq_one_letter_code
_entity_poly.pdbx_strand_id
1 'polypeptide(L)'
;MTSTHISDFALVFLFLPFIRRASLAILEGGCDAPAPGIVVKSIYVNRNGGADFKSIQEAIGSVPLGNDQWIRVHVAAGIYNEKVSVPQNKSFILLEGEGEYQTSIEWSDHAGGDSDTASSPTFAVFATDFMARDIAFKVR
;
A
#
# COMPACT_ATOMS: atom_id res chain seq x y z
N MET A 1 37.29 -72.21 21.80
CA MET A 1 36.19 -72.92 22.48
C MET A 1 35.06 -71.89 22.63
N THR A 2 34.33 -71.56 21.55
CA THR A 2 33.16 -72.24 20.94
C THR A 2 31.92 -72.32 21.84
N SER A 3 30.78 -72.02 21.21
CA SER A 3 29.37 -72.06 21.62
C SER A 3 28.83 -70.66 21.91
N THR A 4 28.34 -69.88 20.96
CA THR A 4 27.38 -70.15 19.85
C THR A 4 25.98 -70.53 20.35
N HIS A 5 25.00 -69.83 19.75
CA HIS A 5 23.69 -70.33 19.31
C HIS A 5 22.51 -70.09 20.30
N ILE A 6 21.30 -69.63 19.91
CA ILE A 6 20.65 -69.41 18.60
C ILE A 6 19.53 -68.35 18.76
N SER A 7 19.36 -67.54 17.71
CA SER A 7 18.11 -67.15 17.03
C SER A 7 17.00 -66.36 17.76
N ASP A 8 16.56 -65.25 17.14
CA ASP A 8 15.52 -65.42 16.11
C ASP A 8 15.38 -64.23 15.15
N PHE A 9 15.31 -64.62 13.86
CA PHE A 9 14.70 -63.99 12.68
C PHE A 9 15.10 -62.54 12.32
N ALA A 10 15.84 -62.32 11.23
CA ALA A 10 15.38 -62.40 9.82
C ALA A 10 14.20 -61.44 9.57
N LEU A 11 14.12 -60.65 8.53
CA LEU A 11 14.84 -60.50 7.27
C LEU A 11 14.35 -59.12 6.75
N VAL A 12 15.22 -58.35 6.13
CA VAL A 12 15.01 -57.63 4.85
C VAL A 12 13.61 -57.02 4.60
N PHE A 13 13.55 -55.73 4.25
CA PHE A 13 13.04 -55.28 2.93
C PHE A 13 13.10 -53.74 2.84
N LEU A 14 14.10 -53.27 2.09
CA LEU A 14 14.09 -51.96 1.43
C LEU A 14 12.90 -51.93 0.45
N PHE A 15 11.87 -51.15 0.75
CA PHE A 15 10.89 -50.68 -0.24
C PHE A 15 10.39 -49.28 0.18
N LEU A 16 10.97 -48.23 -0.42
CA LEU A 16 10.18 -47.08 -0.85
C LEU A 16 9.30 -47.59 -2.02
N PRO A 17 8.01 -47.22 -2.18
CA PRO A 17 7.56 -45.83 -2.19
C PRO A 17 6.11 -45.58 -1.70
N PHE A 18 5.67 -44.29 -1.69
CA PHE A 18 4.30 -43.78 -1.44
C PHE A 18 3.83 -43.95 0.02
N ILE A 19 3.39 -42.92 0.77
CA ILE A 19 2.28 -42.00 0.46
C ILE A 19 2.52 -40.63 1.15
N ARG A 20 2.64 -39.61 0.30
CA ARG A 20 2.18 -38.21 0.42
C ARG A 20 2.22 -37.55 1.80
N ARG A 21 3.37 -36.97 2.16
CA ARG A 21 3.30 -35.61 2.70
C ARG A 21 3.04 -34.68 1.54
N ALA A 22 1.82 -34.15 1.47
CA ALA A 22 1.51 -32.99 0.67
C ALA A 22 2.38 -31.83 1.19
N SER A 23 3.58 -31.72 0.63
CA SER A 23 4.26 -30.43 0.61
C SER A 23 3.42 -29.61 -0.35
N LEU A 24 2.67 -28.66 0.20
CA LEU A 24 2.07 -27.60 -0.58
C LEU A 24 3.25 -26.83 -1.17
N ALA A 25 3.66 -27.20 -2.38
CA ALA A 25 4.29 -26.25 -3.26
C ALA A 25 3.23 -25.16 -3.44
N ILE A 26 3.40 -24.03 -2.77
CA ILE A 26 2.79 -22.81 -3.27
C ILE A 26 3.40 -22.68 -4.65
N LEU A 27 2.57 -22.95 -5.66
CA LEU A 27 2.85 -22.60 -7.03
C LEU A 27 3.34 -21.15 -6.99
N GLU A 28 4.58 -20.93 -7.42
CA GLU A 28 5.13 -19.61 -7.72
C GLU A 28 4.33 -19.05 -8.91
N GLY A 29 3.05 -18.80 -8.69
CA GLY A 29 2.27 -17.79 -9.36
C GLY A 29 2.51 -16.53 -8.58
N GLY A 30 3.71 -15.98 -8.73
CA GLY A 30 3.96 -14.59 -8.39
C GLY A 30 3.02 -13.75 -9.24
N CYS A 31 1.82 -13.46 -8.73
CA CYS A 31 1.38 -12.09 -8.83
C CYS A 31 2.45 -11.35 -8.05
N ASP A 32 3.41 -10.75 -8.76
CA ASP A 32 4.41 -9.83 -8.22
C ASP A 32 3.67 -8.58 -7.72
N ALA A 33 2.78 -8.76 -6.75
CA ALA A 33 2.39 -7.70 -5.87
C ALA A 33 3.67 -7.33 -5.14
N PRO A 34 4.20 -6.10 -5.31
CA PRO A 34 5.37 -5.68 -4.58
C PRO A 34 5.11 -5.95 -3.09
N ALA A 35 6.09 -6.55 -2.41
CA ALA A 35 6.05 -6.79 -0.98
C ALA A 35 5.50 -5.53 -0.28
N PRO A 36 4.60 -5.65 0.73
CA PRO A 36 3.96 -4.50 1.34
C PRO A 36 5.02 -3.46 1.68
N GLY A 37 4.92 -2.34 0.97
CA GLY A 37 5.88 -1.26 1.05
C GLY A 37 6.11 -0.85 2.48
N ILE A 38 7.31 -1.03 3.00
CA ILE A 38 7.63 -0.59 4.35
C ILE A 38 7.54 0.94 4.35
N VAL A 39 6.55 1.48 5.08
CA VAL A 39 6.43 2.92 5.29
C VAL A 39 7.61 3.38 6.14
N VAL A 40 8.51 4.17 5.55
CA VAL A 40 9.74 4.66 6.21
C VAL A 40 9.52 5.98 6.95
N LYS A 41 8.49 6.74 6.55
CA LYS A 41 8.18 8.06 7.09
C LYS A 41 6.68 8.30 7.09
N SER A 42 6.19 8.99 8.13
CA SER A 42 4.84 9.55 8.17
C SER A 42 4.90 11.07 8.20
N ILE A 43 3.99 11.71 7.46
CA ILE A 43 3.71 13.14 7.43
C ILE A 43 2.27 13.31 7.88
N TYR A 44 2.02 14.20 8.83
CA TYR A 44 0.70 14.42 9.43
C TYR A 44 0.07 15.71 8.93
N VAL A 45 -1.21 15.63 8.57
CA VAL A 45 -2.00 16.75 8.07
C VAL A 45 -3.20 16.96 8.97
N ASN A 46 -3.30 18.14 9.57
CA ASN A 46 -4.45 18.56 10.35
C ASN A 46 -4.81 20.00 10.03
N ARG A 47 -5.98 20.21 9.43
CA ARG A 47 -6.47 21.55 9.07
C ARG A 47 -6.58 22.52 10.26
N ASN A 48 -6.78 22.00 11.47
CA ASN A 48 -6.86 22.78 12.70
C ASN A 48 -5.47 23.09 13.29
N GLY A 49 -4.39 22.55 12.73
CA GLY A 49 -3.02 22.67 13.23
C GLY A 49 -2.62 21.52 14.17
N GLY A 50 -1.42 21.64 14.77
CA GLY A 50 -0.87 20.59 15.64
C GLY A 50 -0.27 19.38 14.90
N ALA A 51 -0.05 19.51 13.59
CA ALA A 51 0.55 18.51 12.71
C ALA A 51 1.62 19.17 11.84
N ASP A 52 2.28 18.39 10.97
CA ASP A 52 3.33 18.91 10.07
C ASP A 52 2.78 19.95 9.09
N PHE A 53 1.58 19.71 8.56
CA PHE A 53 0.91 20.59 7.59
C PHE A 53 -0.57 20.80 7.92
N LYS A 54 -1.13 21.89 7.39
CA LYS A 54 -2.58 22.15 7.43
C LYS A 54 -3.29 21.78 6.12
N SER A 55 -2.55 21.72 5.01
CA SER A 55 -3.05 21.35 3.68
C SER A 55 -2.45 20.02 3.21
N ILE A 56 -3.25 19.26 2.48
CA ILE A 56 -2.82 18.01 1.84
C ILE A 56 -1.86 18.32 0.70
N GLN A 57 -2.10 19.36 -0.10
CA GLN A 57 -1.21 19.77 -1.18
C GLN A 57 0.20 20.15 -0.68
N GLU A 58 0.30 20.83 0.47
CA GLU A 58 1.59 21.14 1.09
C GLU A 58 2.32 19.87 1.54
N ALA A 59 1.60 18.93 2.15
CA ALA A 59 2.16 17.65 2.59
C ALA A 59 2.71 16.83 1.42
N ILE A 60 1.95 16.71 0.32
CA ILE A 60 2.41 16.10 -0.94
C ILE A 60 3.63 16.84 -1.50
N GLY A 61 3.61 18.18 -1.43
CA GLY A 61 4.74 19.03 -1.84
C GLY A 61 6.02 18.73 -1.08
N SER A 62 5.93 18.37 0.21
CA SER A 62 7.07 18.09 1.08
C SER A 62 7.77 16.75 0.85
N VAL A 63 7.13 15.82 0.13
CA VAL A 63 7.75 14.54 -0.27
C VAL A 63 8.97 14.83 -1.16
N PRO A 64 10.13 14.16 -1.00
CA PRO A 64 11.28 14.40 -1.86
C PRO A 64 10.98 14.17 -3.34
N LEU A 65 11.67 14.91 -4.21
CA LEU A 65 11.61 14.64 -5.65
C LEU A 65 12.31 13.32 -5.97
N GLY A 66 11.70 12.48 -6.80
CA GLY A 66 12.27 11.17 -7.15
C GLY A 66 12.27 10.19 -5.97
N ASN A 67 11.34 10.35 -5.04
CA ASN A 67 11.16 9.46 -3.89
C ASN A 67 10.98 8.00 -4.35
N ASP A 68 11.69 7.08 -3.70
CA ASP A 68 11.69 5.64 -3.96
C ASP A 68 11.29 4.81 -2.73
N GLN A 69 10.87 5.48 -1.64
CA GLN A 69 10.47 4.83 -0.39
C GLN A 69 9.03 5.19 -0.01
N TRP A 70 8.30 4.27 0.60
CA TRP A 70 6.92 4.54 0.99
C TRP A 70 6.82 5.62 2.08
N ILE A 71 6.18 6.73 1.74
CA ILE A 71 5.87 7.82 2.67
C ILE A 71 4.36 7.86 2.88
N ARG A 72 3.95 7.75 4.15
CA ARG A 72 2.54 7.89 4.55
C ARG A 72 2.22 9.36 4.79
N VAL A 73 1.19 9.85 4.12
CA VAL A 73 0.55 11.14 4.40
C VAL A 73 -0.73 10.82 5.16
N HIS A 74 -0.70 11.00 6.48
CA HIS A 74 -1.83 10.76 7.36
C HIS A 74 -2.65 12.04 7.53
N VAL A 75 -3.94 11.96 7.20
CA VAL A 75 -4.87 13.09 7.15
C VAL A 75 -5.92 12.92 8.23
N ALA A 76 -5.91 13.83 9.21
CA ALA A 76 -6.87 13.85 10.29
C ALA A 76 -8.32 13.99 9.77
N ALA A 77 -9.30 13.59 10.57
CA ALA A 77 -10.71 13.76 10.26
C ALA A 77 -11.04 15.23 9.97
N GLY A 78 -11.79 15.45 8.89
CA GLY A 78 -12.17 16.79 8.45
C GLY A 78 -12.46 16.88 6.96
N ILE A 79 -13.03 18.03 6.58
CA ILE A 79 -13.28 18.41 5.19
C ILE A 79 -12.16 19.33 4.72
N TYR A 80 -11.40 18.87 3.75
CA TYR A 80 -10.29 19.58 3.11
C TYR A 80 -10.79 20.17 1.80
N ASN A 81 -11.07 21.48 1.81
CA ASN A 81 -11.57 22.20 0.64
C ASN A 81 -10.37 22.71 -0.19
N GLU A 82 -9.76 21.80 -0.94
CA GLU A 82 -8.58 22.09 -1.76
C GLU A 82 -8.56 21.19 -3.01
N LYS A 83 -7.92 21.70 -4.05
CA LYS A 83 -7.60 20.93 -5.25
C LYS A 83 -6.19 20.36 -5.10
N VAL A 84 -6.06 19.04 -5.23
CA VAL A 84 -4.79 18.35 -5.00
C VAL A 84 -4.31 17.69 -6.28
N SER A 85 -3.04 17.94 -6.61
CA SER A 85 -2.32 17.26 -7.68
C SER A 85 -1.10 16.56 -7.09
N VAL A 86 -0.92 15.28 -7.41
CA VAL A 86 0.28 14.49 -7.11
C VAL A 86 1.14 14.43 -8.37
N PRO A 87 2.23 15.23 -8.45
CA PRO A 87 3.09 15.28 -9.64
C PRO A 87 3.78 13.95 -9.93
N GLN A 88 4.15 13.71 -11.20
CA GLN A 88 4.78 12.46 -11.65
C GLN A 88 6.09 12.11 -10.91
N ASN A 89 6.81 13.11 -10.41
CA ASN A 89 8.09 12.94 -9.70
C ASN A 89 7.92 12.73 -8.18
N LYS A 90 6.72 12.39 -7.72
CA LYS A 90 6.37 12.16 -6.31
C LYS A 90 5.78 10.74 -6.11
N SER A 91 6.56 9.71 -6.41
CA SER A 91 6.14 8.30 -6.29
C SER A 91 6.16 7.79 -4.84
N PHE A 92 5.62 6.58 -4.61
CA PHE A 92 5.62 5.86 -3.33
C PHE A 92 4.93 6.64 -2.19
N ILE A 93 3.74 7.16 -2.46
CA ILE A 93 2.92 7.89 -1.49
C ILE A 93 1.73 7.02 -1.08
N LEU A 94 1.57 6.83 0.23
CA LEU A 94 0.35 6.32 0.84
C LEU A 94 -0.43 7.49 1.45
N LEU A 95 -1.54 7.89 0.83
CA LEU A 95 -2.48 8.83 1.40
C LEU A 95 -3.49 8.10 2.28
N GLU A 96 -3.57 8.43 3.56
CA GLU A 96 -4.43 7.73 4.51
C GLU A 96 -5.24 8.71 5.34
N GLY A 97 -6.56 8.60 5.34
CA GLY A 97 -7.44 9.35 6.23
C GLY A 97 -7.73 8.63 7.56
N GLU A 98 -8.50 9.28 8.43
CA GLU A 98 -9.03 8.68 9.67
C GLU A 98 -10.39 7.98 9.47
N GLY A 99 -10.81 7.80 8.22
CA GLY A 99 -12.02 7.07 7.83
C GLY A 99 -12.74 7.73 6.66
N GLU A 100 -13.28 6.93 5.75
CA GLU A 100 -13.93 7.41 4.51
C GLU A 100 -15.14 8.34 4.74
N TYR A 101 -15.82 8.20 5.89
CA TYR A 101 -16.94 9.07 6.28
C TYR A 101 -16.50 10.31 7.08
N GLN A 102 -15.25 10.34 7.55
CA GLN A 102 -14.73 11.37 8.44
C GLN A 102 -13.72 12.30 7.75
N THR A 103 -13.00 11.79 6.76
CA THR A 103 -11.99 12.52 6.00
C THR A 103 -12.40 12.64 4.53
N SER A 104 -12.57 13.86 4.03
CA SER A 104 -12.84 14.11 2.62
C SER A 104 -12.02 15.25 2.03
N ILE A 105 -11.62 15.08 0.77
CA ILE A 105 -11.09 16.15 -0.08
C ILE A 105 -12.21 16.58 -1.02
N GLU A 106 -12.52 17.87 -1.01
CA GLU A 106 -13.67 18.43 -1.70
C GLU A 106 -13.27 19.65 -2.52
N TRP A 107 -13.75 19.71 -3.76
CA TRP A 107 -13.59 20.85 -4.65
C TRP A 107 -14.78 20.95 -5.61
N SER A 108 -15.08 22.15 -6.09
CA SER A 108 -16.29 22.47 -6.89
C SER A 108 -15.94 22.99 -8.28
N ASP A 109 -14.90 22.42 -8.89
CA ASP A 109 -14.52 22.79 -10.27
C ASP A 109 -15.31 21.96 -11.28
N HIS A 110 -15.62 22.55 -12.42
CA HIS A 110 -16.41 21.93 -13.48
C HIS A 110 -15.91 22.44 -14.84
N ALA A 111 -16.06 21.61 -15.88
CA ALA A 111 -15.71 22.01 -17.23
C ALA A 111 -16.71 23.06 -17.74
N GLY A 112 -16.22 24.16 -18.29
CA GLY A 112 -17.03 25.24 -18.85
C GLY A 112 -16.25 26.55 -19.01
N GLY A 113 -16.48 27.28 -20.09
CA GLY A 113 -15.73 28.51 -20.39
C GLY A 113 -14.27 28.20 -20.71
N ASP A 114 -13.34 28.69 -19.88
CA ASP A 114 -11.89 28.48 -20.02
C ASP A 114 -11.37 27.20 -19.32
N SER A 115 -12.23 26.44 -18.62
CA SER A 115 -11.87 25.17 -17.98
C SER A 115 -12.29 23.96 -18.81
N ASP A 116 -11.40 22.98 -18.92
CA ASP A 116 -11.64 21.70 -19.59
C ASP A 116 -11.82 20.56 -18.58
N THR A 117 -12.29 19.41 -19.05
CA THR A 117 -12.46 18.22 -18.20
C THR A 117 -11.14 17.73 -17.58
N ALA A 118 -10.01 17.99 -18.24
CA ALA A 118 -8.69 17.58 -17.76
C ALA A 118 -8.22 18.43 -16.57
N SER A 119 -8.62 19.70 -16.53
CA SER A 119 -8.29 20.62 -15.43
C SER A 119 -9.29 20.56 -14.30
N SER A 120 -10.53 20.10 -14.47
CA SER A 120 -11.55 20.09 -13.40
C SER A 120 -11.47 19.06 -12.24
N PRO A 121 -10.57 18.05 -12.19
CA PRO A 121 -10.55 17.09 -11.07
C PRO A 121 -10.27 17.72 -9.70
N THR A 122 -11.01 17.30 -8.66
CA THR A 122 -10.71 17.59 -7.25
C THR A 122 -9.34 17.04 -6.82
N PHE A 123 -9.03 15.82 -7.28
CA PHE A 123 -7.82 15.09 -6.95
C PHE A 123 -7.25 14.45 -8.21
N ALA A 124 -6.02 14.79 -8.57
CA ALA A 124 -5.32 14.27 -9.74
C ALA A 124 -4.01 13.59 -9.33
N VAL A 125 -3.77 12.38 -9.86
CA VAL A 125 -2.53 11.63 -9.60
C VAL A 125 -1.82 11.38 -10.92
N PHE A 126 -0.59 11.89 -11.01
CA PHE A 126 0.32 11.65 -12.13
C PHE A 126 1.52 10.78 -11.73
N ALA A 127 1.71 10.51 -10.44
CA ALA A 127 2.78 9.69 -9.89
C ALA A 127 2.55 8.18 -10.10
N THR A 128 3.65 7.43 -10.10
CA THR A 128 3.62 5.96 -9.96
C THR A 128 3.56 5.59 -8.48
N ASP A 129 3.10 4.37 -8.17
CA ASP A 129 3.16 3.82 -6.81
C ASP A 129 2.43 4.69 -5.78
N PHE A 130 1.25 5.18 -6.15
CA PHE A 130 0.36 5.92 -5.28
C PHE A 130 -0.72 4.98 -4.72
N MET A 131 -0.95 5.05 -3.41
CA MET A 131 -2.04 4.35 -2.73
C MET A 131 -2.86 5.35 -1.92
N ALA A 132 -4.18 5.15 -1.88
CA ALA A 132 -5.08 5.88 -0.99
C ALA A 132 -5.98 4.91 -0.22
N ARG A 133 -6.21 5.20 1.06
CA ARG A 133 -7.18 4.45 1.89
C ARG A 133 -7.85 5.35 2.93
N ASP A 134 -9.01 4.91 3.39
CA ASP A 134 -9.74 5.53 4.50
C ASP A 134 -10.03 7.03 4.30
N ILE A 135 -10.23 7.45 3.04
CA ILE A 135 -10.47 8.85 2.64
C ILE A 135 -11.44 8.90 1.45
N ALA A 136 -12.30 9.91 1.41
CA ALA A 136 -13.22 10.15 0.31
C ALA A 136 -12.77 11.35 -0.57
N PHE A 137 -13.03 11.25 -1.88
CA PHE A 137 -12.87 12.35 -2.82
C PHE A 137 -14.25 12.74 -3.32
N LYS A 138 -14.62 14.02 -3.22
CA LYS A 138 -15.96 14.49 -3.59
C LYS A 138 -15.89 15.71 -4.50
N VAL A 139 -16.88 15.78 -5.39
CA VAL A 139 -17.27 17.03 -6.05
C VAL A 139 -18.32 17.68 -5.17
N ARG A 140 -18.19 18.99 -4.94
CA ARG A 140 -19.13 19.77 -4.13
C ARG A 140 -20.04 20.62 -5.02
#